data_AF-A0A127F863-F1
#
_entry.id   AF-A0A127F863-F1
#
_cell.length_a   1.000
_cell.length_b   1.000
_cell.length_c   1.000
_cell.angle_alpha   90.00
_cell.angle_beta   90.00
_cell.angle_gamma   90.00
#
_symmetry.space_group_name_H-M   'P 1'
#
loop_
_entity.id
_entity.type
_entity.pdbx_description
1 polymer ?
#
loop_
_entity_poly.entity_id
_entity_poly.type
_entity_poly.pdbx_seq_one_letter_code
_entity_poly.pdbx_strand_id
1 'polypeptide(L)'
;MQVVGDVECALQTPRDRIYSYGLFDKPGVPDNIYRGFIELLIRPRLTDYHGILRSQADLDFAIPIFDEDIPLYVDPFLLWRSPSQMDQGLHTSIINAFNHFGALAAKGEEAQAVTNLIAASECDEVGLGSSATRKGKRIGEAKAREIISLFKRVPHYSRVGFRHFEEIQFFVDGISKDRISDICCSLMKSFLIDFTIQQCRKLGIPCGACDVENVYEYRTNSFQTQRGIDLPVNPVTGKPLIFVPKRWLRFVPWINYDEYFEKYCHRTTSHTMRKP
;
A
#
# COMPACT_ATOMS: atom_id res chain seq x y z
N MET A 1 10.22 8.97 15.72
CA MET A 1 9.35 8.82 16.91
C MET A 1 8.07 9.63 16.79
N GLN A 2 8.09 10.87 16.29
CA GLN A 2 6.88 11.69 16.10
C GLN A 2 5.88 11.13 15.06
N VAL A 3 6.38 10.48 14.00
CA VAL A 3 5.57 10.06 12.84
C VAL A 3 4.77 8.76 13.04
N VAL A 4 5.15 7.90 14.00
CA VAL A 4 4.36 6.71 14.35
C VAL A 4 3.09 7.13 15.12
N GLY A 5 3.20 8.19 15.93
CA GLY A 5 2.08 8.73 16.69
C GLY A 5 0.94 9.31 15.83
N ASP A 6 1.26 9.92 14.69
CA ASP A 6 0.25 10.50 13.79
C ASP A 6 -0.61 9.43 13.10
N VAL A 7 0.00 8.30 12.72
CA VAL A 7 -0.71 7.14 12.17
C VAL A 7 -1.55 6.46 13.26
N GLU A 8 -1.02 6.35 14.48
CA GLU A 8 -1.75 5.77 15.61
C GLU A 8 -2.96 6.62 16.02
N CYS A 9 -2.84 7.94 16.06
CA CYS A 9 -3.94 8.84 16.40
C CYS A 9 -5.10 8.74 15.40
N ALA A 10 -4.80 8.55 14.12
CA ALA A 10 -5.80 8.59 13.06
C ALA A 10 -6.44 7.22 12.77
N LEU A 11 -5.82 6.13 13.22
CA LEU A 11 -6.39 4.78 13.18
C LEU A 11 -7.08 4.39 14.50
N GLN A 12 -6.96 5.23 15.54
CA GLN A 12 -7.63 5.04 16.83
C GLN A 12 -9.14 5.29 16.71
N THR A 13 -9.92 4.27 17.07
CA THR A 13 -11.36 4.33 17.23
C THR A 13 -11.73 4.70 18.67
N PRO A 14 -12.97 5.20 18.94
CA PRO A 14 -13.47 5.36 20.30
C PRO A 14 -13.36 4.08 21.14
N ARG A 15 -13.40 2.90 20.51
CA ARG A 15 -13.25 1.59 21.16
C ARG A 15 -11.82 1.29 21.58
N ASP A 16 -10.82 1.81 20.86
CA ASP A 16 -9.41 1.68 21.26
C ASP A 16 -9.11 2.38 22.58
N ARG A 17 -9.82 3.50 22.86
CA ARG A 17 -9.79 4.10 24.19
C ARG A 17 -10.38 3.16 25.25
N ILE A 18 -11.50 2.49 24.97
CA ILE A 18 -12.13 1.56 25.92
C ILE A 18 -11.23 0.34 26.22
N TYR A 19 -10.54 -0.20 25.21
CA TYR A 19 -9.55 -1.27 25.41
C TYR A 19 -8.35 -0.80 26.24
N SER A 20 -7.87 0.44 26.05
CA SER A 20 -6.80 1.01 26.88
C SER A 20 -7.17 1.19 28.37
N TYR A 21 -8.48 1.23 28.69
CA TYR A 21 -9.00 1.34 30.07
C TYR A 21 -9.32 -0.02 30.73
N GLY A 22 -9.06 -1.16 30.08
CA GLY A 22 -9.24 -2.49 30.69
C GLY A 22 -10.70 -2.89 31.02
N LEU A 23 -11.69 -2.21 30.42
CA LEU A 23 -13.11 -2.40 30.77
C LEU A 23 -13.73 -3.73 30.32
N PHE A 24 -13.05 -4.50 29.47
CA PHE A 24 -13.51 -5.80 28.95
C PHE A 24 -12.78 -7.02 29.52
N ASP A 25 -11.86 -6.84 30.47
CA ASP A 25 -11.09 -7.92 31.12
C ASP A 25 -11.87 -8.67 32.24
N LYS A 26 -13.20 -8.58 32.24
CA LYS A 26 -14.02 -9.23 33.27
C LYS A 26 -14.31 -10.69 32.86
N PRO A 27 -13.83 -11.70 33.61
CA PRO A 27 -14.21 -13.08 33.36
C PRO A 27 -15.72 -13.27 33.53
N GLY A 28 -16.38 -13.88 32.53
CA GLY A 28 -17.79 -14.28 32.62
C GLY A 28 -18.77 -13.66 31.62
N VAL A 29 -18.32 -12.91 30.60
CA VAL A 29 -19.22 -12.47 29.53
C VAL A 29 -19.36 -13.58 28.47
N PRO A 30 -20.58 -14.10 28.20
CA PRO A 30 -20.77 -15.20 27.26
C PRO A 30 -20.58 -14.78 25.79
N ASP A 31 -20.01 -15.67 24.97
CA ASP A 31 -19.65 -15.46 23.54
C ASP A 31 -20.81 -14.95 22.67
N ASN A 32 -22.05 -15.28 23.00
CA ASN A 32 -23.24 -14.86 22.26
C ASN A 32 -23.51 -13.35 22.37
N ILE A 33 -23.15 -12.71 23.49
CA ILE A 33 -23.27 -11.27 23.68
C ILE A 33 -22.23 -10.55 22.79
N TYR A 34 -20.99 -11.06 22.74
CA TYR A 34 -19.98 -10.49 21.85
C TYR A 34 -20.34 -10.61 20.37
N ARG A 35 -20.89 -11.76 19.93
CA ARG A 35 -21.38 -11.92 18.54
C ARG A 35 -22.51 -10.93 18.21
N GLY A 36 -23.50 -10.79 19.08
CA GLY A 36 -24.60 -9.82 18.89
C GLY A 36 -24.10 -8.36 18.83
N PHE A 37 -23.09 -8.01 19.61
CA PHE A 37 -22.44 -6.69 19.55
C PHE A 37 -21.57 -6.50 18.29
N ILE A 38 -20.98 -7.56 17.74
CA ILE A 38 -20.19 -7.51 16.49
C ILE A 38 -21.10 -7.28 15.28
N GLU A 39 -22.27 -7.90 15.25
CA GLU A 39 -23.28 -7.67 14.20
C GLU A 39 -23.86 -6.24 14.23
N LEU A 40 -23.77 -5.54 15.36
CA LEU A 40 -24.18 -4.15 15.54
C LEU A 40 -23.08 -3.12 15.21
N LEU A 41 -21.84 -3.56 14.93
CA LEU A 41 -20.77 -2.64 14.56
C LEU A 41 -20.94 -2.15 13.13
N ILE A 42 -21.17 -0.84 13.00
CA ILE A 42 -21.05 -0.14 11.72
C ILE A 42 -19.56 -0.15 11.34
N ARG A 43 -19.19 -0.91 10.30
CA ARG A 43 -17.82 -1.07 9.76
C ARG A 43 -16.84 -1.77 10.72
N PRO A 44 -17.02 -3.09 10.97
CA PRO A 44 -16.13 -3.80 11.87
C PRO A 44 -14.72 -3.88 11.28
N ARG A 45 -13.72 -3.62 12.13
CA ARG A 45 -12.32 -3.94 11.83
C ARG A 45 -12.11 -5.44 11.90
N LEU A 46 -11.07 -5.93 11.22
CA LEU A 46 -10.70 -7.35 11.25
C LEU A 46 -10.57 -7.90 12.68
N THR A 47 -9.90 -7.17 13.57
CA THR A 47 -9.72 -7.60 14.97
C THR A 47 -11.03 -7.61 15.73
N ASP A 48 -11.88 -6.60 15.56
CA ASP A 48 -13.20 -6.54 16.21
C ASP A 48 -14.08 -7.72 15.78
N TYR A 49 -14.07 -8.07 14.49
CA TYR A 49 -14.85 -9.19 13.94
C TYR A 49 -14.41 -10.56 14.49
N HIS A 50 -13.10 -10.74 14.72
CA HIS A 50 -12.55 -11.97 15.28
C HIS A 50 -12.43 -11.96 16.81
N GLY A 51 -12.95 -10.94 17.50
CA GLY A 51 -12.89 -10.84 18.96
C GLY A 51 -11.47 -10.64 19.52
N ILE A 52 -10.55 -10.10 18.72
CA ILE A 52 -9.16 -9.88 19.11
C ILE A 52 -9.04 -8.55 19.86
N LEU A 53 -8.76 -8.63 21.15
CA LEU A 53 -8.62 -7.49 22.06
C LEU A 53 -7.22 -6.85 21.96
N ARG A 54 -6.88 -6.33 20.77
CA ARG A 54 -5.66 -5.59 20.51
C ARG A 54 -5.99 -4.24 19.89
N SER A 55 -5.41 -3.18 20.46
CA SER A 55 -5.53 -1.85 19.88
C SER A 55 -4.64 -1.73 18.65
N GLN A 56 -4.88 -0.70 17.85
CA GLN A 56 -4.02 -0.40 16.71
C GLN A 56 -2.55 -0.14 17.10
N ALA A 57 -2.30 0.40 18.30
CA ALA A 57 -0.96 0.67 18.80
C ALA A 57 -0.16 -0.62 19.04
N ASP A 58 -0.82 -1.68 19.51
CA ASP A 58 -0.21 -2.96 19.89
C ASP A 58 0.24 -3.83 18.69
N LEU A 59 -0.23 -3.49 17.48
CA LEU A 59 -0.02 -4.30 16.28
C LEU A 59 0.94 -3.62 15.31
N ASP A 60 1.72 -4.40 14.55
CA ASP A 60 2.72 -3.86 13.62
C ASP A 60 2.16 -3.48 12.24
N PHE A 61 0.85 -3.64 12.02
CA PHE A 61 0.16 -3.40 10.75
C PHE A 61 -1.12 -2.57 10.95
N ALA A 62 -1.56 -1.83 9.93
CA ALA A 62 -2.86 -1.16 9.98
C ALA A 62 -3.99 -2.20 9.94
N ILE A 63 -4.89 -2.17 10.92
CA ILE A 63 -5.96 -3.17 11.03
C ILE A 63 -6.95 -2.95 9.88
N PRO A 64 -7.13 -3.91 8.95
CA PRO A 64 -8.03 -3.74 7.83
C PRO A 64 -9.48 -3.52 8.25
N ILE A 65 -10.19 -2.71 7.48
CA ILE A 65 -11.65 -2.60 7.48
C ILE A 65 -12.15 -3.39 6.28
N PHE A 66 -13.28 -4.10 6.40
CA PHE A 66 -13.73 -5.00 5.34
C PHE A 66 -14.31 -4.30 4.11
N ASP A 67 -14.87 -3.11 4.28
CA ASP A 67 -15.78 -2.52 3.29
C ASP A 67 -15.21 -1.28 2.60
N GLU A 68 -14.24 -0.62 3.23
CA GLU A 68 -13.62 0.60 2.71
C GLU A 68 -12.09 0.60 2.88
N ASP A 69 -11.45 1.50 2.15
CA ASP A 69 -10.03 1.76 2.30
C ASP A 69 -9.74 2.56 3.55
N ILE A 70 -8.54 2.32 4.08
CA ILE A 70 -7.96 3.17 5.11
C ILE A 70 -7.18 4.28 4.39
N PRO A 71 -7.37 5.58 4.72
CA PRO A 71 -6.71 6.73 4.06
C PRO A 71 -5.23 6.89 4.44
N LEU A 72 -4.49 5.80 4.30
CA LEU A 72 -3.06 5.68 4.45
C LEU A 72 -2.47 5.15 3.15
N TYR A 73 -1.19 5.43 2.94
CA TYR A 73 -0.47 5.08 1.73
C TYR A 73 0.90 4.52 2.10
N VAL A 74 1.37 3.51 1.37
CA VAL A 74 2.75 3.06 1.44
C VAL A 74 3.63 4.10 0.79
N ASP A 75 4.63 4.57 1.53
CA ASP A 75 5.67 5.45 1.03
C ASP A 75 6.96 4.65 0.80
N PRO A 76 7.35 4.39 -0.47
CA PRO A 76 8.55 3.62 -0.79
C PRO A 76 9.83 4.20 -0.17
N PHE A 77 9.88 5.52 0.00
CA PHE A 77 11.03 6.20 0.60
C PHE A 77 11.29 5.74 2.03
N LEU A 78 10.25 5.31 2.77
CA LEU A 78 10.41 4.80 4.13
C LEU A 78 11.08 3.43 4.19
N LEU A 79 10.92 2.61 3.14
CA LEU A 79 11.67 1.35 3.00
C LEU A 79 13.15 1.65 2.81
N TRP A 80 13.47 2.63 1.95
CA TRP A 80 14.84 3.08 1.69
C TRP A 80 15.50 3.68 2.93
N ARG A 81 14.80 4.57 3.63
CA ARG A 81 15.30 5.27 4.82
C ARG A 81 15.39 4.36 6.05
N SER A 82 14.70 3.22 6.05
CA SER A 82 14.67 2.30 7.18
C SER A 82 16.09 1.83 7.54
N PRO A 83 16.42 1.70 8.85
CA PRO A 83 17.69 1.09 9.26
C PRO A 83 17.70 -0.43 9.07
N SER A 84 16.55 -1.04 8.76
CA SER A 84 16.42 -2.48 8.53
C SER A 84 16.95 -2.87 7.15
N GLN A 85 17.90 -3.81 7.10
CA GLN A 85 18.38 -4.38 5.84
C GLN A 85 17.26 -5.07 5.06
N MET A 86 16.27 -5.65 5.75
CA MET A 86 15.11 -6.26 5.10
C MET A 86 14.30 -5.22 4.33
N ASP A 87 14.03 -4.06 4.95
CA ASP A 87 13.26 -2.99 4.33
C ASP A 87 14.03 -2.38 3.14
N GLN A 88 15.34 -2.17 3.29
CA GLN A 88 16.21 -1.70 2.20
C GLN A 88 16.30 -2.71 1.05
N GLY A 89 16.32 -4.00 1.37
CA GLY A 89 16.26 -5.08 0.38
C GLY A 89 14.95 -5.05 -0.40
N LEU A 90 13.81 -4.87 0.29
CA LEU A 90 12.50 -4.72 -0.37
C LEU A 90 12.44 -3.50 -1.27
N HIS A 91 12.92 -2.35 -0.81
CA HIS A 91 13.05 -1.15 -1.65
C HIS A 91 13.84 -1.45 -2.93
N THR A 92 15.00 -2.10 -2.78
CA THR A 92 15.86 -2.47 -3.91
C THR A 92 15.13 -3.40 -4.90
N SER A 93 14.39 -4.39 -4.40
CA SER A 93 13.58 -5.29 -5.24
C SER A 93 12.49 -4.54 -6.01
N ILE A 94 11.79 -3.59 -5.37
CA ILE A 94 10.76 -2.76 -6.02
C ILE A 94 11.37 -1.90 -7.13
N ILE A 95 12.51 -1.25 -6.84
CA ILE A 95 13.23 -0.44 -7.84
C ILE A 95 13.72 -1.30 -9.00
N ASN A 96 14.28 -2.47 -8.74
CA ASN A 96 14.72 -3.40 -9.78
C ASN A 96 13.57 -3.86 -10.67
N ALA A 97 12.42 -4.19 -10.06
CA ALA A 97 11.22 -4.57 -10.78
C ALA A 97 10.69 -3.43 -11.68
N PHE A 98 10.63 -2.21 -11.16
CA PHE A 98 10.19 -1.05 -11.92
C PHE A 98 11.16 -0.72 -13.07
N ASN A 99 12.47 -0.76 -12.81
CA ASN A 99 13.49 -0.55 -13.84
C ASN A 99 13.51 -1.64 -14.90
N HIS A 100 13.09 -2.86 -14.56
CA HIS A 100 12.90 -3.92 -15.55
C HIS A 100 11.85 -3.54 -16.61
N PHE A 101 10.80 -2.79 -16.25
CA PHE A 101 9.84 -2.30 -17.24
C PHE A 101 10.50 -1.37 -18.27
N GLY A 102 11.39 -0.49 -17.82
CA GLY A 102 12.22 0.33 -18.71
C GLY A 102 13.15 -0.50 -19.59
N ALA A 103 13.76 -1.56 -19.03
CA ALA A 103 14.63 -2.47 -19.78
C ALA A 103 13.86 -3.24 -20.87
N LEU A 104 12.63 -3.68 -20.61
CA LEU A 104 11.75 -4.28 -21.62
C LEU A 104 11.47 -3.28 -22.77
N ALA A 105 11.12 -2.04 -22.44
CA ALA A 105 10.86 -1.01 -23.44
C ALA A 105 12.10 -0.69 -24.31
N ALA A 106 13.30 -0.73 -23.73
CA ALA A 106 14.56 -0.55 -24.45
C ALA A 106 14.88 -1.72 -25.41
N LYS A 107 14.39 -2.93 -25.12
CA LYS A 107 14.52 -4.12 -25.99
C LYS A 107 13.46 -4.21 -27.09
N GLY A 108 12.54 -3.25 -27.15
CA GLY A 108 11.40 -3.29 -28.08
C GLY A 108 10.18 -4.04 -27.55
N GLU A 109 10.21 -4.52 -26.30
CA GLU A 109 9.14 -5.27 -25.64
C GLU A 109 8.19 -4.31 -24.87
N GLU A 110 7.89 -3.15 -25.45
CA GLU A 110 7.12 -2.09 -24.78
C GLU A 110 5.69 -2.53 -24.40
N ALA A 111 5.05 -3.36 -25.22
CA ALA A 111 3.71 -3.88 -24.93
C ALA A 111 3.70 -4.67 -23.61
N GLN A 112 4.71 -5.51 -23.37
CA GLN A 112 4.84 -6.28 -22.13
C GLN A 112 5.13 -5.36 -20.94
N ALA A 113 5.98 -4.35 -21.11
CA ALA A 113 6.24 -3.35 -20.07
C ALA A 113 4.96 -2.62 -19.64
N VAL A 114 4.14 -2.23 -20.62
CA VAL A 114 2.84 -1.58 -20.40
C VAL A 114 1.87 -2.52 -19.68
N THR A 115 1.71 -3.76 -20.13
CA THR A 115 0.85 -4.75 -19.46
C THR A 115 1.27 -4.99 -18.02
N ASN A 116 2.57 -5.15 -17.76
CA ASN A 116 3.09 -5.35 -16.42
C ASN A 116 2.84 -4.13 -15.51
N LEU A 117 3.03 -2.91 -16.02
CA LEU A 117 2.79 -1.71 -15.24
C LEU A 117 1.29 -1.51 -14.92
N ILE A 118 0.39 -1.85 -15.84
CA ILE A 118 -1.06 -1.84 -15.58
C ILE A 118 -1.40 -2.86 -14.48
N ALA A 119 -0.85 -4.07 -14.56
CA ALA A 119 -1.06 -5.10 -13.54
C ALA A 119 -0.56 -4.66 -12.15
N ALA A 120 0.56 -3.94 -12.11
CA ALA A 120 1.15 -3.38 -10.89
C ALA A 120 0.36 -2.20 -10.31
N SER A 121 -0.52 -1.56 -11.09
CA SER A 121 -1.04 -0.23 -10.75
C SER A 121 -2.19 -0.21 -9.73
N GLU A 122 -2.56 -1.36 -9.16
CA GLU A 122 -3.66 -1.48 -8.20
C GLU A 122 -3.52 -2.73 -7.32
N CYS A 123 -3.66 -2.57 -6.00
CA CYS A 123 -3.56 -3.64 -5.01
C CYS A 123 -4.78 -3.64 -4.06
N ASP A 124 -5.94 -4.07 -4.55
CA ASP A 124 -7.21 -4.01 -3.80
C ASP A 124 -7.16 -4.75 -2.44
N GLU A 125 -6.34 -5.81 -2.34
CA GLU A 125 -6.25 -6.66 -1.15
C GLU A 125 -5.69 -5.93 0.07
N VAL A 126 -4.84 -4.91 -0.11
CA VAL A 126 -4.35 -4.09 1.01
C VAL A 126 -5.42 -3.12 1.50
N GLY A 127 -6.28 -2.62 0.60
CA GLY A 127 -7.32 -1.61 0.81
C GLY A 127 -6.83 -0.42 1.64
N LEU A 128 -5.86 0.23 1.03
CA LEU A 128 -5.28 1.50 1.41
C LEU A 128 -5.66 2.49 0.32
N GLY A 129 -6.03 3.72 0.68
CA GLY A 129 -6.48 4.72 -0.29
C GLY A 129 -7.76 5.41 0.11
N SER A 130 -8.60 5.71 -0.86
CA SER A 130 -9.82 6.52 -0.64
C SER A 130 -11.09 5.86 -1.18
N SER A 131 -11.06 4.57 -1.53
CA SER A 131 -12.23 3.86 -2.02
C SER A 131 -13.19 3.53 -0.90
N ALA A 132 -14.47 3.86 -1.11
CA ALA A 132 -15.56 3.43 -0.22
C ALA A 132 -15.92 1.94 -0.38
N THR A 133 -15.26 1.21 -1.28
CA THR A 133 -15.60 -0.20 -1.62
C THR A 133 -14.40 -1.13 -1.70
N ARG A 134 -13.20 -0.69 -1.25
CA ARG A 134 -11.91 -1.40 -1.43
C ARG A 134 -11.63 -1.82 -2.87
N LYS A 135 -12.06 -1.00 -3.81
CA LYS A 135 -11.80 -1.17 -5.24
C LYS A 135 -11.25 0.12 -5.79
N GLY A 136 -10.00 0.10 -6.19
CA GLY A 136 -9.41 1.20 -6.94
C GLY A 136 -9.55 1.01 -8.45
N LYS A 137 -8.84 1.86 -9.20
CA LYS A 137 -8.87 1.90 -10.67
C LYS A 137 -7.46 1.84 -11.21
N ARG A 138 -7.10 0.72 -11.83
CA ARG A 138 -5.85 0.57 -12.58
C ARG A 138 -5.67 1.70 -13.59
N ILE A 139 -4.40 2.06 -13.84
CA ILE A 139 -4.09 2.99 -14.91
C ILE A 139 -4.44 2.39 -16.27
N GLY A 140 -4.87 3.24 -17.20
CA GLY A 140 -5.09 2.85 -18.58
C GLY A 140 -3.79 2.74 -19.39
N GLU A 141 -3.88 2.11 -20.56
CA GLU A 141 -2.74 1.90 -21.46
C GLU A 141 -2.00 3.19 -21.82
N ALA A 142 -2.73 4.28 -22.11
CA ALA A 142 -2.14 5.57 -22.44
C ALA A 142 -1.24 6.11 -21.30
N LYS A 143 -1.72 6.02 -20.05
CA LYS A 143 -0.97 6.46 -18.87
C LYS A 143 0.23 5.55 -18.59
N ALA A 144 0.07 4.24 -18.77
CA ALA A 144 1.18 3.31 -18.67
C ALA A 144 2.27 3.60 -19.70
N ARG A 145 1.91 3.84 -20.98
CA ARG A 145 2.86 4.26 -22.02
C ARG A 145 3.57 5.56 -21.70
N GLU A 146 2.85 6.53 -21.13
CA GLU A 146 3.43 7.79 -20.70
C GLU A 146 4.53 7.58 -19.64
N ILE A 147 4.28 6.75 -18.62
CA ILE A 147 5.28 6.39 -17.60
C ILE A 147 6.47 5.66 -18.23
N ILE A 148 6.21 4.65 -19.08
CA ILE A 148 7.27 3.90 -19.77
C ILE A 148 8.12 4.82 -20.66
N SER A 149 7.51 5.87 -21.24
CA SER A 149 8.24 6.84 -22.06
C SER A 149 9.29 7.63 -21.29
N LEU A 150 9.21 7.72 -19.95
CA LEU A 150 10.21 8.39 -19.12
C LEU A 150 11.59 7.76 -19.25
N PHE A 151 11.65 6.42 -19.38
CA PHE A 151 12.90 5.70 -19.62
C PHE A 151 13.54 6.03 -20.98
N LYS A 152 12.79 6.64 -21.90
CA LYS A 152 13.30 7.11 -23.20
C LYS A 152 13.59 8.62 -23.18
N ARG A 153 12.69 9.39 -22.57
CA ARG A 153 12.70 10.87 -22.61
C ARG A 153 13.68 11.50 -21.62
N VAL A 154 14.00 10.83 -20.52
CA VAL A 154 14.90 11.34 -19.50
C VAL A 154 16.25 10.61 -19.60
N PRO A 155 17.33 11.28 -20.08
CA PRO A 155 18.62 10.63 -20.34
C PRO A 155 19.26 9.97 -19.12
N HIS A 156 18.90 10.43 -17.91
CA HIS A 156 19.36 9.80 -16.68
C HIS A 156 18.75 8.41 -16.50
N TYR A 157 17.41 8.31 -16.55
CA TYR A 157 16.70 7.05 -16.35
C TYR A 157 16.95 6.04 -17.47
N SER A 158 17.23 6.50 -18.69
CA SER A 158 17.60 5.60 -19.80
C SER A 158 18.93 4.88 -19.56
N ARG A 159 19.86 5.50 -18.81
CA ARG A 159 21.20 4.95 -18.55
C ARG A 159 21.30 4.16 -17.25
N VAL A 160 20.67 4.65 -16.18
CA VAL A 160 20.87 4.10 -14.83
C VAL A 160 19.58 3.64 -14.16
N GLY A 161 18.42 3.83 -14.79
CA GLY A 161 17.11 3.57 -14.18
C GLY A 161 16.76 4.57 -13.07
N PHE A 162 15.63 4.36 -12.42
CA PHE A 162 15.22 5.09 -11.23
C PHE A 162 15.98 4.59 -10.00
N ARG A 163 16.27 5.50 -9.08
CA ARG A 163 16.70 5.18 -7.71
C ARG A 163 15.55 5.25 -6.72
N HIS A 164 14.57 6.09 -7.03
CA HIS A 164 13.33 6.32 -6.32
C HIS A 164 12.22 6.38 -7.38
N PHE A 165 11.46 5.30 -7.54
CA PHE A 165 10.45 5.25 -8.61
C PHE A 165 9.30 6.23 -8.34
N GLU A 166 9.10 6.62 -7.07
CA GLU A 166 8.14 7.64 -6.67
C GLU A 166 8.40 9.01 -7.30
N GLU A 167 9.57 9.25 -7.90
CA GLU A 167 9.88 10.46 -8.67
C GLU A 167 9.00 10.62 -9.91
N ILE A 168 8.38 9.55 -10.43
CA ILE A 168 7.49 9.62 -11.61
C ILE A 168 6.32 10.59 -11.42
N GLN A 169 5.89 10.84 -10.17
CA GLN A 169 4.83 11.78 -9.84
C GLN A 169 5.16 13.23 -10.29
N PHE A 170 6.43 13.57 -10.45
CA PHE A 170 6.86 14.90 -10.93
C PHE A 170 6.87 15.03 -12.45
N PHE A 171 6.78 13.91 -13.18
CA PHE A 171 6.91 13.89 -14.63
C PHE A 171 5.62 13.51 -15.35
N VAL A 172 4.67 12.89 -14.64
CA VAL A 172 3.45 12.33 -15.23
C VAL A 172 2.25 12.79 -14.42
N ASP A 173 1.39 13.58 -15.06
CA ASP A 173 0.17 14.07 -14.44
C ASP A 173 -0.77 12.92 -14.04
N GLY A 174 -1.49 13.08 -12.94
CA GLY A 174 -2.43 12.07 -12.46
C GLY A 174 -1.76 10.83 -11.83
N ILE A 175 -0.45 10.89 -11.59
CA ILE A 175 0.24 9.95 -10.69
C ILE A 175 0.43 10.62 -9.34
N SER A 176 -0.20 10.06 -8.31
CA SER A 176 -0.18 10.58 -6.95
C SER A 176 0.21 9.47 -5.97
N LYS A 177 0.24 9.82 -4.68
CA LYS A 177 0.51 8.90 -3.56
C LYS A 177 -0.25 7.57 -3.61
N ASP A 178 -1.48 7.58 -4.11
CA ASP A 178 -2.34 6.41 -4.28
C ASP A 178 -1.69 5.41 -5.24
N ARG A 179 -1.39 5.86 -6.46
CA ARG A 179 -0.76 5.05 -7.50
C ARG A 179 0.64 4.59 -7.12
N ILE A 180 1.42 5.45 -6.47
CA ILE A 180 2.74 5.08 -5.97
C ILE A 180 2.62 3.97 -4.92
N SER A 181 1.69 4.11 -3.96
CA SER A 181 1.41 3.11 -2.93
C SER A 181 0.97 1.78 -3.55
N ASP A 182 0.04 1.80 -4.51
CA ASP A 182 -0.44 0.60 -5.20
C ASP A 182 0.66 -0.14 -5.96
N ILE A 183 1.48 0.59 -6.72
CA ILE A 183 2.62 0.03 -7.44
C ILE A 183 3.61 -0.59 -6.45
N CYS A 184 3.91 0.12 -5.35
CA CYS A 184 4.78 -0.37 -4.30
C CYS A 184 4.26 -1.69 -3.72
N CYS A 185 3.00 -1.70 -3.28
CA CYS A 185 2.32 -2.87 -2.72
C CYS A 185 2.28 -4.04 -3.70
N SER A 186 1.97 -3.80 -4.97
CA SER A 186 1.87 -4.86 -5.99
C SER A 186 3.22 -5.51 -6.26
N LEU A 187 4.29 -4.71 -6.36
CA LEU A 187 5.64 -5.21 -6.61
C LEU A 187 6.24 -5.97 -5.42
N MET A 188 5.78 -5.68 -4.20
CA MET A 188 6.18 -6.42 -2.99
C MET A 188 5.10 -7.40 -2.49
N LYS A 189 4.03 -7.65 -3.25
CA LYS A 189 2.83 -8.36 -2.78
C LYS A 189 3.15 -9.73 -2.20
N SER A 190 4.10 -10.46 -2.79
CA SER A 190 4.59 -11.75 -2.29
C SER A 190 5.12 -11.66 -0.84
N PHE A 191 5.91 -10.63 -0.53
CA PHE A 191 6.38 -10.39 0.84
C PHE A 191 5.22 -10.05 1.79
N LEU A 192 4.25 -9.25 1.34
CA LEU A 192 3.11 -8.86 2.17
C LEU A 192 2.19 -10.06 2.49
N ILE A 193 2.07 -11.03 1.57
CA ILE A 193 1.38 -12.30 1.82
C ILE A 193 2.06 -13.03 2.98
N ASP A 194 3.37 -13.24 2.93
CA ASP A 194 4.12 -13.91 4.00
C ASP A 194 4.01 -13.16 5.33
N PHE A 195 4.12 -11.84 5.30
CA PHE A 195 3.94 -10.98 6.47
C PHE A 195 2.53 -11.17 7.07
N THR A 196 1.50 -11.18 6.23
CA THR A 196 0.10 -11.37 6.65
C THR A 196 -0.09 -12.72 7.33
N ILE A 197 0.39 -13.79 6.71
CA ILE A 197 0.31 -15.15 7.25
C ILE A 197 0.97 -15.21 8.64
N GLN A 198 2.14 -14.59 8.79
CA GLN A 198 2.85 -14.55 10.07
C GLN A 198 2.05 -13.80 11.15
N GLN A 199 1.46 -12.65 10.82
CA GLN A 199 0.64 -11.88 11.76
C GLN A 199 -0.64 -12.64 12.15
N CYS A 200 -1.30 -13.28 11.19
CA CYS A 200 -2.49 -14.08 11.46
C CYS A 200 -2.19 -15.24 12.41
N ARG A 201 -1.10 -15.97 12.18
CA ARG A 201 -0.64 -17.04 13.08
C ARG A 201 -0.34 -16.54 14.48
N LYS A 202 0.33 -15.39 14.60
CA LYS A 202 0.68 -14.77 15.90
C LYS A 202 -0.57 -14.37 16.69
N LEU A 203 -1.60 -13.89 16.00
CA LEU A 203 -2.82 -13.34 16.62
C LEU A 203 -3.96 -14.37 16.71
N GLY A 204 -3.80 -15.55 16.12
CA GLY A 204 -4.88 -16.54 16.02
C GLY A 204 -6.03 -16.08 15.09
N ILE A 205 -5.75 -15.24 14.10
CA ILE A 205 -6.75 -14.83 13.10
C ILE A 205 -7.03 -16.02 12.18
N PRO A 206 -8.29 -16.44 12.03
CA PRO A 206 -8.65 -17.49 11.07
C PRO A 206 -8.30 -17.11 9.63
N CYS A 207 -7.72 -18.05 8.90
CA CYS A 207 -7.42 -17.92 7.48
C CYS A 207 -8.20 -18.98 6.69
N GLY A 208 -8.42 -18.69 5.41
CA GLY A 208 -9.00 -19.63 4.45
C GLY A 208 -8.22 -19.63 3.13
N ALA A 209 -8.25 -20.77 2.45
CA ALA A 209 -7.64 -20.90 1.13
C ALA A 209 -8.32 -19.97 0.12
N CYS A 210 -7.52 -19.13 -0.54
CA CYS A 210 -7.98 -18.17 -1.53
C CYS A 210 -6.96 -17.99 -2.66
N ASP A 211 -7.42 -17.46 -3.78
CA ASP A 211 -6.57 -17.11 -4.91
C ASP A 211 -6.19 -15.61 -4.81
N VAL A 212 -4.92 -15.30 -5.04
CA VAL A 212 -4.40 -13.94 -5.07
C VAL A 212 -3.88 -13.64 -6.46
N GLU A 213 -4.49 -12.65 -7.11
CA GLU A 213 -4.14 -12.23 -8.46
C GLU A 213 -2.98 -11.22 -8.46
N ASN A 214 -2.31 -11.12 -9.61
CA ASN A 214 -1.25 -10.14 -9.86
C ASN A 214 -0.17 -10.11 -8.77
N VAL A 215 0.31 -11.29 -8.36
CA VAL A 215 1.49 -11.40 -7.49
C VAL A 215 2.74 -11.32 -8.36
N TYR A 216 3.60 -10.35 -8.07
CA TYR A 216 4.86 -10.18 -8.80
C TYR A 216 5.89 -11.26 -8.41
N GLU A 217 6.39 -12.00 -9.39
CA GLU A 217 7.47 -12.97 -9.22
C GLU A 217 8.79 -12.37 -9.73
N TYR A 218 9.68 -12.05 -8.79
CA TYR A 218 10.93 -11.35 -9.08
C TYR A 218 11.89 -12.17 -9.96
N ARG A 219 11.84 -13.50 -9.91
CA ARG A 219 12.72 -14.37 -10.71
C ARG A 219 12.38 -14.32 -12.18
N THR A 220 11.09 -14.24 -12.51
CA THR A 220 10.59 -14.23 -13.89
C THR A 220 10.21 -12.83 -14.37
N ASN A 221 10.25 -11.82 -13.48
CA ASN A 221 9.79 -10.46 -13.74
C ASN A 221 8.37 -10.40 -14.34
N SER A 222 7.48 -11.24 -13.83
CA SER A 222 6.11 -11.37 -14.33
C SER A 222 5.08 -11.42 -13.21
N PHE A 223 3.84 -11.10 -13.54
CA PHE A 223 2.70 -11.21 -12.65
C PHE A 223 2.02 -12.56 -12.82
N GLN A 224 1.69 -13.21 -11.69
CA GLN A 224 1.08 -14.53 -11.67
C GLN A 224 -0.06 -14.58 -10.65
N THR A 225 -1.02 -15.48 -10.88
CA THR A 225 -2.03 -15.81 -9.86
C THR A 225 -1.46 -16.90 -8.96
N GLN A 226 -1.37 -16.62 -7.66
CA GLN A 226 -1.10 -17.63 -6.65
C GLN A 226 -2.41 -18.22 -6.18
N ARG A 227 -2.49 -19.55 -6.07
CA ARG A 227 -3.74 -20.27 -5.77
C ARG A 227 -3.66 -20.98 -4.42
N GLY A 228 -4.79 -21.04 -3.73
CA GLY A 228 -4.92 -21.78 -2.46
C GLY A 228 -4.02 -21.25 -1.33
N ILE A 229 -3.75 -19.95 -1.33
CA ILE A 229 -2.97 -19.30 -0.26
C ILE A 229 -3.88 -19.09 0.94
N ASP A 230 -3.40 -19.44 2.13
CA ASP A 230 -4.16 -19.34 3.36
C ASP A 230 -4.05 -17.91 3.93
N LEU A 231 -5.07 -17.08 3.70
CA LEU A 231 -5.12 -15.68 4.12
C LEU A 231 -6.42 -15.35 4.88
N PRO A 232 -6.44 -14.29 5.68
CA PRO A 232 -7.70 -13.74 6.18
C PRO A 232 -8.53 -13.25 4.98
N VAL A 233 -9.82 -13.55 5.00
CA VAL A 233 -10.74 -13.17 3.93
C VAL A 233 -11.84 -12.25 4.46
N ASN A 234 -12.35 -11.38 3.61
CA ASN A 234 -13.56 -10.64 3.90
C ASN A 234 -14.73 -11.64 4.05
N PRO A 235 -15.48 -11.60 5.16
CA PRO A 235 -16.51 -12.60 5.48
C PRO A 235 -17.73 -12.55 4.55
N VAL A 236 -17.95 -11.42 3.86
CA VAL A 236 -19.06 -11.21 2.93
C VAL A 236 -18.65 -11.54 1.51
N THR A 237 -17.48 -11.05 1.07
CA THR A 237 -17.06 -11.16 -0.34
C THR A 237 -16.12 -12.33 -0.62
N GLY A 238 -15.55 -12.96 0.41
CA GLY A 238 -14.54 -14.01 0.28
C GLY A 238 -13.19 -13.52 -0.25
N LYS A 239 -13.02 -12.21 -0.46
CA LYS A 239 -11.78 -11.64 -1.00
C LYS A 239 -10.63 -11.68 0.02
N PRO A 240 -9.40 -11.97 -0.40
CA PRO A 240 -8.24 -11.93 0.49
C PRO A 240 -7.97 -10.52 1.03
N LEU A 241 -7.48 -10.47 2.26
CA LEU A 241 -6.94 -9.26 2.89
C LEU A 241 -5.43 -9.42 3.08
N ILE A 242 -4.68 -8.39 2.73
CA ILE A 242 -3.23 -8.35 2.87
C ILE A 242 -2.85 -7.22 3.83
N PHE A 243 -2.03 -7.52 4.82
CA PHE A 243 -1.59 -6.56 5.81
C PHE A 243 -0.35 -5.80 5.36
N VAL A 244 -0.27 -4.53 5.75
CA VAL A 244 0.87 -3.67 5.47
C VAL A 244 1.48 -3.18 6.78
N PRO A 245 2.81 -3.31 6.97
CA PRO A 245 3.48 -2.78 8.14
C PRO A 245 3.26 -1.28 8.36
N LYS A 246 2.81 -0.89 9.56
CA LYS A 246 2.51 0.51 9.91
C LYS A 246 3.67 1.46 9.69
N ARG A 247 4.90 0.97 9.87
CA ARG A 247 6.13 1.79 9.78
C ARG A 247 6.33 2.40 8.38
N TRP A 248 5.70 1.84 7.34
CA TRP A 248 5.75 2.34 5.97
C TRP A 248 4.55 3.20 5.57
N LEU A 249 3.56 3.36 6.46
CA LEU A 249 2.31 4.04 6.16
C LEU A 249 2.35 5.53 6.50
N ARG A 250 1.75 6.35 5.64
CA ARG A 250 1.56 7.81 5.85
C ARG A 250 0.23 8.29 5.31
N PHE A 251 -0.27 9.41 5.85
CA PHE A 251 -1.35 10.19 5.22
C PHE A 251 -0.87 10.92 3.96
N VAL A 252 0.35 11.45 4.04
CA VAL A 252 1.04 12.20 3.00
C VAL A 252 2.46 11.62 2.87
N PRO A 253 2.85 11.05 1.72
CA PRO A 253 4.20 10.55 1.52
C PRO A 253 5.26 11.65 1.65
N TRP A 254 6.49 11.24 1.95
CA TRP A 254 7.62 12.14 2.12
C TRP A 254 7.97 12.90 0.83
N ILE A 255 7.86 12.22 -0.31
CA ILE A 255 7.95 12.84 -1.63
C ILE A 255 6.52 13.10 -2.09
N ASN A 256 6.07 14.35 -1.97
CA ASN A 256 4.74 14.79 -2.34
C ASN A 256 4.79 15.94 -3.36
N TYR A 257 4.13 15.73 -4.49
CA TYR A 257 3.95 16.73 -5.54
C TYR A 257 3.34 18.06 -5.02
N ASP A 258 2.28 17.99 -4.21
CA ASP A 258 1.54 19.18 -3.76
C ASP A 258 2.46 20.10 -2.94
N GLU A 259 3.23 19.51 -2.01
CA GLU A 259 4.16 20.24 -1.16
C GLU A 259 5.35 20.81 -1.95
N TYR A 260 5.86 20.06 -2.94
CA TYR A 260 6.92 20.55 -3.82
C TYR A 260 6.47 21.79 -4.61
N PHE A 261 5.27 21.75 -5.20
CA PHE A 261 4.76 22.86 -5.99
C PHE A 261 4.46 24.09 -5.12
N GLU A 262 3.82 23.89 -3.96
CA GLU A 262 3.51 24.96 -3.01
C GLU A 262 4.81 25.64 -2.51
N LYS A 263 5.84 24.88 -2.15
CA LYS A 263 7.05 25.46 -1.55
C LYS A 263 8.05 26.01 -2.56
N TYR A 264 8.16 25.40 -3.75
CA TYR A 264 9.24 25.71 -4.68
C TYR A 264 8.78 26.36 -5.99
N CYS A 265 7.55 26.12 -6.48
CA CYS A 265 7.10 26.71 -7.74
C CYS A 265 6.55 28.14 -7.60
N HIS A 266 6.16 28.59 -6.39
CA HIS A 266 5.80 30.00 -6.15
C HIS A 266 7.00 30.97 -6.17
N ARG A 267 8.24 30.47 -6.22
CA ARG A 267 9.45 31.31 -6.24
C ARG A 267 9.90 31.73 -7.65
N THR A 268 9.40 31.09 -8.71
CA THR A 268 9.93 31.26 -10.06
C THR A 268 9.13 32.22 -10.94
N THR A 269 7.91 32.61 -10.55
CA THR A 269 7.04 33.52 -11.33
C THR A 269 7.24 35.01 -11.03
N SER A 270 8.16 35.40 -10.14
CA SER A 270 8.36 36.81 -9.76
C SER A 270 9.58 37.51 -10.36
N HIS A 271 10.29 36.91 -11.34
CA HIS A 271 11.50 37.55 -11.92
C HIS A 271 11.63 37.66 -13.44
N THR A 272 10.57 37.40 -14.22
CA THR A 272 10.61 37.66 -15.67
C THR A 272 9.29 38.17 -16.22
N MET A 273 8.89 39.37 -15.79
CA MET A 273 8.16 40.33 -16.64
C MET A 273 8.48 41.76 -16.20
N ARG A 274 9.68 42.25 -16.57
CA ARG A 274 9.86 43.68 -16.86
C ARG A 274 10.07 43.81 -18.37
N LYS A 275 8.99 44.11 -19.08
CA LYS A 275 9.05 44.82 -20.37
C LYS A 275 9.62 46.22 -20.12
N PRO A 276 10.34 46.80 -21.08
CA PRO A 276 9.70 47.40 -22.26
C PRO A 276 9.74 46.49 -23.49
#